data_AF-A0AAX2DVH3-F1
#
_entry.id   AF-A0AAX2DVH3-F1
#
_cell.length_a   1.000
_cell.length_b   1.000
_cell.length_c   1.000
_cell.angle_alpha   90.00
_cell.angle_beta   90.00
_cell.angle_gamma   90.00
#
_symmetry.space_group_name_H-M   'P 1'
#
loop_
_entity.id
_entity.type
_entity.pdbx_description
1 polymer ?
#
loop_
_entity_poly.entity_id
_entity_poly.type
_entity_poly.pdbx_seq_one_letter_code
_entity_poly.pdbx_strand_id
1 'polypeptide(L)'
;MLKIDIAQIKPASDAVQAAQGVMQDINNELTHLELERPRDAEKIRQAKEALEIARGPYLTALFELSVKVHEVIKAADLAEQQASAEG
;
A
#
# COMPACT_ATOMS: atom_id res chain seq x y z
N MET A 1 23.12 13.88 10.02
CA MET A 1 22.36 12.60 10.11
C MET A 1 20.90 12.93 9.90
N LEU A 2 20.38 12.56 8.73
CA LEU A 2 18.99 12.75 8.35
C LEU A 2 18.05 12.10 9.39
N LYS A 3 17.21 12.91 10.06
CA LYS A 3 16.20 12.39 11.00
C LYS A 3 14.85 12.29 10.29
N ILE A 4 14.48 11.08 9.90
CA ILE A 4 13.17 10.76 9.32
C ILE A 4 12.19 10.46 10.46
N ASP A 5 11.08 11.18 10.50
CA ASP A 5 9.99 10.90 11.45
C ASP A 5 9.06 9.82 10.89
N ILE A 6 9.27 8.58 11.35
CA ILE A 6 8.49 7.41 10.92
C ILE A 6 7.01 7.57 11.28
N ALA A 7 6.67 8.34 12.32
CA ALA A 7 5.27 8.55 12.70
C ALA A 7 4.46 9.23 11.59
N GLN A 8 5.10 10.02 10.73
CA GLN A 8 4.45 10.69 9.59
C GLN A 8 4.20 9.75 8.40
N ILE A 9 4.95 8.65 8.30
CA ILE A 9 4.84 7.66 7.22
C ILE A 9 3.90 6.51 7.61
N LYS A 10 3.87 6.17 8.91
CA LYS A 10 3.15 5.00 9.44
C LYS A 10 1.70 4.88 8.97
N PRO A 11 0.85 5.93 9.00
CA PRO A 11 -0.54 5.79 8.57
C PRO A 11 -0.68 5.37 7.10
N ALA A 12 0.15 5.92 6.21
CA ALA A 12 0.15 5.54 4.79
C ALA A 12 0.68 4.11 4.59
N SER A 13 1.68 3.70 5.38
CA SER A 13 2.18 2.32 5.35
C SER A 13 1.12 1.33 5.85
N ASP A 14 0.40 1.66 6.92
CA ASP A 14 -0.67 0.81 7.46
C ASP A 14 -1.81 0.66 6.44
N ALA A 15 -2.15 1.74 5.70
CA ALA A 15 -3.15 1.71 4.64
C ALA A 15 -2.76 0.77 3.48
N VAL A 16 -1.49 0.79 3.06
CA VAL A 16 -0.96 -0.16 2.06
C VAL A 16 -1.09 -1.59 2.57
N GLN A 17 -0.68 -1.85 3.83
CA GLN A 17 -0.75 -3.18 4.41
C GLN A 17 -2.19 -3.72 4.48
N ALA A 18 -3.15 -2.86 4.85
CA ALA A 18 -4.55 -3.21 4.89
C ALA A 18 -5.11 -3.54 3.50
N ALA A 19 -4.83 -2.69 2.50
CA ALA A 19 -5.27 -2.93 1.13
C ALA A 19 -4.64 -4.18 0.51
N GLN A 20 -3.36 -4.43 0.79
CA GLN A 20 -2.66 -5.64 0.39
C GLN A 20 -3.28 -6.90 1.02
N GLY A 21 -3.66 -6.83 2.31
CA GLY A 21 -4.35 -7.93 2.99
C GLY A 21 -5.64 -8.32 2.30
N VAL A 22 -6.48 -7.34 1.95
CA VAL A 22 -7.73 -7.58 1.21
C VAL A 22 -7.47 -8.26 -0.14
N MET A 23 -6.49 -7.80 -0.91
CA MET A 23 -6.13 -8.42 -2.19
C MET A 23 -5.62 -9.86 -2.00
N GLN A 24 -4.85 -10.11 -0.95
CA GLN A 24 -4.33 -11.44 -0.65
C GLN A 24 -5.45 -12.41 -0.26
N ASP A 25 -6.42 -11.96 0.55
CA ASP A 25 -7.59 -12.76 0.92
C ASP A 25 -8.41 -13.14 -0.32
N ILE A 26 -8.64 -12.20 -1.23
CA ILE A 26 -9.35 -12.46 -2.50
C ILE A 26 -8.57 -13.43 -3.37
N ASN A 27 -7.25 -13.28 -3.49
CA ASN A 27 -6.40 -14.19 -4.26
C ASN A 27 -6.39 -15.61 -3.68
N ASN A 28 -6.40 -15.75 -2.35
CA ASN A 28 -6.49 -17.04 -1.69
C ASN A 28 -7.84 -17.71 -1.97
N GLU A 29 -8.94 -16.97 -1.89
CA GLU A 29 -10.27 -17.47 -2.24
C GLU A 29 -10.35 -17.85 -3.72
N LEU A 30 -9.80 -17.03 -4.62
CA LEU A 30 -9.76 -17.33 -6.04
C LEU A 30 -8.98 -18.62 -6.32
N THR A 31 -7.82 -18.77 -5.69
CA THR A 31 -6.99 -19.98 -5.79
C THR A 31 -7.76 -21.20 -5.29
N HIS A 32 -8.45 -21.07 -4.15
CA HIS A 32 -9.28 -22.14 -3.61
C HIS A 32 -10.41 -22.52 -4.57
N LEU A 33 -11.13 -21.54 -5.12
CA LEU A 33 -12.20 -21.77 -6.09
C LEU A 33 -11.71 -22.44 -7.37
N GLU A 34 -10.56 -22.01 -7.90
CA GLU A 34 -9.99 -22.56 -9.13
C GLU A 34 -9.48 -24.00 -8.95
N LEU A 35 -8.97 -24.36 -7.76
CA LEU A 35 -8.49 -25.71 -7.45
C LEU A 35 -9.62 -26.67 -7.05
N GLU A 36 -10.44 -26.27 -6.09
CA GLU A 36 -11.42 -27.16 -5.45
C GLU A 36 -12.80 -27.10 -6.11
N ARG A 37 -13.13 -25.99 -6.78
CA ARG A 37 -14.46 -25.74 -7.37
C ARG A 37 -14.40 -25.13 -8.78
N PRO A 38 -13.59 -25.66 -9.72
CA PRO A 38 -13.35 -25.04 -11.03
C PRO A 38 -14.60 -24.89 -11.91
N ARG A 39 -15.68 -25.62 -11.61
CA ARG A 39 -16.96 -25.53 -12.34
C ARG A 39 -17.85 -24.38 -11.85
N ASP A 40 -17.52 -23.74 -10.73
CA ASP A 40 -18.28 -22.63 -10.16
C ASP A 40 -17.86 -21.29 -10.81
N ALA A 41 -18.09 -21.20 -12.12
CA ALA A 41 -17.62 -20.10 -12.96
C ALA A 41 -18.12 -18.72 -12.49
N GLU A 42 -19.31 -18.66 -11.90
CA GLU A 42 -19.88 -17.40 -11.40
C GLU A 42 -19.14 -16.90 -10.16
N LYS A 43 -18.81 -17.77 -9.20
CA LYS A 43 -18.00 -17.37 -8.04
C LYS A 43 -16.59 -16.96 -8.43
N ILE A 44 -15.98 -17.68 -9.37
CA ILE A 44 -14.65 -17.33 -9.91
C ILE A 44 -14.70 -15.96 -10.59
N ARG A 45 -15.75 -15.67 -11.38
CA ARG A 45 -15.95 -14.36 -12.01
C ARG A 45 -16.10 -13.26 -10.96
N GLN A 46 -16.92 -13.46 -9.93
CA GLN A 46 -17.13 -12.52 -8.84
C GLN A 46 -15.83 -12.24 -8.05
N ALA A 47 -15.04 -13.27 -7.76
CA ALA A 47 -13.75 -13.11 -7.09
C ALA A 47 -12.75 -12.32 -7.94
N LYS A 48 -12.71 -12.55 -9.27
CA LYS A 48 -11.89 -11.75 -10.20
C LYS A 48 -12.31 -10.29 -10.25
N GLU A 49 -13.62 -10.02 -10.29
CA GLU A 49 -14.15 -8.65 -10.23
C GLU A 49 -13.82 -7.97 -8.90
N ALA A 50 -13.94 -8.68 -7.78
CA ALA A 50 -13.56 -8.15 -6.47
C ALA A 50 -12.06 -7.80 -6.41
N LEU A 51 -11.20 -8.61 -7.03
CA LEU A 51 -9.76 -8.34 -7.10
C LEU A 51 -9.46 -7.06 -7.90
N GLU A 52 -10.10 -6.88 -9.06
CA GLU A 52 -9.94 -5.66 -9.87
C GLU A 52 -10.45 -4.42 -9.14
N ILE A 53 -11.55 -4.54 -8.39
CA ILE A 53 -12.05 -3.45 -7.53
C ILE A 53 -11.05 -3.13 -6.41
N ALA A 54 -10.50 -4.14 -5.74
CA ALA A 54 -9.54 -3.98 -4.64
C ALA A 54 -8.18 -3.39 -5.10
N ARG A 55 -7.84 -3.55 -6.39
CA ARG A 55 -6.61 -3.00 -6.96
C ARG A 55 -6.57 -1.47 -6.91
N GLY A 56 -7.69 -0.80 -7.09
CA GLY A 56 -7.79 0.67 -7.03
C GLY A 56 -7.30 1.23 -5.69
N PRO A 57 -7.94 0.86 -4.56
CA PRO A 57 -7.51 1.24 -3.22
C PRO A 57 -6.04 0.93 -2.92
N TYR A 58 -5.54 -0.23 -3.35
CA TYR A 58 -4.12 -0.59 -3.17
C TYR A 58 -3.17 0.36 -3.91
N LEU A 59 -3.45 0.67 -5.17
CA LEU A 59 -2.64 1.62 -5.95
C LEU A 59 -2.70 3.03 -5.37
N THR A 60 -3.88 3.46 -4.89
CA THR A 60 -4.04 4.75 -4.19
C THR A 60 -3.19 4.79 -2.92
N ALA A 61 -3.25 3.76 -2.07
CA ALA A 61 -2.46 3.69 -0.85
C ALA A 61 -0.95 3.71 -1.13
N LEU A 62 -0.49 3.00 -2.17
CA LEU A 62 0.91 3.03 -2.61
C LEU A 62 1.34 4.42 -3.08
N PHE A 63 0.47 5.11 -3.83
CA PHE A 63 0.74 6.47 -4.28
C PHE A 63 0.87 7.42 -3.07
N GLU A 64 -0.08 7.37 -2.14
CA GLU A 64 -0.04 8.19 -0.92
C GLU A 64 1.21 7.92 -0.07
N LEU A 65 1.60 6.65 0.08
CA LEU A 65 2.84 6.29 0.77
C LEU A 65 4.06 6.88 0.06
N SER A 66 4.12 6.82 -1.27
CA SER A 66 5.25 7.38 -2.03
C SER A 66 5.37 8.90 -1.86
N VAL A 67 4.23 9.61 -1.85
CA VAL A 67 4.16 11.05 -1.57
C VAL A 67 4.67 11.34 -0.15
N LYS A 68 4.19 10.62 0.87
CA LYS A 68 4.62 10.86 2.26
C LYS A 68 6.09 10.54 2.50
N VAL A 69 6.61 9.47 1.93
CA VAL A 69 8.04 9.18 2.01
C VAL A 69 8.85 10.32 1.39
N HIS A 70 8.46 10.83 0.22
CA HIS A 70 9.15 11.93 -0.43
C HIS A 70 9.10 13.23 0.39
N GLU A 71 7.93 13.57 0.94
CA GLU A 71 7.77 14.75 1.80
C GLU A 71 8.66 14.70 3.04
N VAL A 72 8.72 13.56 3.73
CA VAL A 72 9.55 13.41 4.94
C VAL A 72 11.04 13.47 4.61
N ILE A 73 11.46 12.88 3.49
CA ILE A 73 12.86 12.99 3.03
C ILE A 73 13.21 14.46 2.75
N LYS A 74 12.34 15.19 2.03
CA LYS A 74 12.57 16.60 1.70
C LYS A 74 12.62 17.47 2.96
N ALA A 75 11.74 17.23 3.93
CA ALA A 75 11.74 17.97 5.19
C ALA A 75 13.03 17.70 5.99
N ALA A 76 13.51 16.47 5.99
CA ALA A 76 14.72 16.10 6.71
C ALA A 76 16.00 16.65 6.04
N ASP A 77 16.05 16.69 4.71
CA ASP A 77 17.13 17.35 3.95
C ASP A 77 17.18 18.87 4.22
N LEU A 78 16.02 19.53 4.20
CA LEU A 78 15.94 20.96 4.52
C LEU A 78 16.41 21.26 5.95
N ALA A 79 16.03 20.42 6.92
CA ALA A 79 16.47 20.57 8.31
C ALA A 79 17.99 20.39 8.47
N GLU A 80 18.61 19.48 7.71
CA GLU A 80 20.06 19.27 7.73
C GLU A 80 20.83 20.45 7.11
N GLN A 81 20.30 21.03 6.03
CA GLN A 81 20.88 22.23 5.40
C GLN A 81 20.82 23.44 6.32
N GLN A 82 19.70 23.65 7.03
CA GLN A 82 19.56 24.74 8.00
C GLN A 82 20.51 24.57 9.20
N ALA A 83 20.58 23.37 9.76
CA ALA A 83 21.49 23.07 10.87
C ALA A 83 22.97 23.27 10.50
N SER A 84 23.33 23.08 9.23
CA SER A 84 24.69 23.29 8.72
C SER A 84 25.02 24.75 8.41
N ALA A 85 24.02 25.62 8.26
CA ALA A 85 24.19 27.05 8.00
C ALA A 85 24.29 27.89 9.29
N GLU A 86 23.83 27.34 10.42
CA GLU A 86 23.82 27.99 11.74
C GLU A 86 25.03 27.62 12.63
N GLY A 87 25.86 26.66 12.21
CA GLY A 87 27.07 26.19 12.90
C GLY A 87 28.36 26.59 12.20
#